data_AF-A0A329ZID0-F1
#
_entry.id   AF-A0A329ZID0-F1
#
_cell.length_a   1.000
_cell.length_b   1.000
_cell.length_c   1.000
_cell.angle_alpha   90.00
_cell.angle_beta   90.00
_cell.angle_gamma   90.00
#
_symmetry.space_group_name_H-M   'P 1'
#
loop_
_entity.id
_entity.type
_entity.pdbx_description
1 polymer ?
#
loop_
_entity_poly.entity_id
_entity_poly.type
_entity_poly.pdbx_seq_one_letter_code
_entity_poly.pdbx_strand_id
1 'polypeptide(L)'
;MKKLVFMVFAAIFGFSFAFGAEFCEICGMNLEHHKKSSHELIDGEANHGDESHTCSLHCAFEKSGKSMDISKYKGFDNVSGEFRSITDLFYVIGSSKKSAMTSESEFAFSTRAEAEKFAKENGGRIIEGKEILEYESKKFDADSKMIKQNRAKMALTGKKIAEEYCEVEALEKLAKDSSNVAIFKTKAKGHCKNIDGKGLHAVSIYFWDKR
;
A
#
# COMPACT_ATOMS: atom_id res chain seq x y z
N MET A 1 54.96 13.71 -30.72
CA MET A 1 54.06 14.60 -29.97
C MET A 1 52.62 14.18 -30.22
N LYS A 2 51.85 14.00 -29.14
CA LYS A 2 50.38 14.10 -29.02
C LYS A 2 49.54 13.13 -29.88
N LYS A 3 48.98 12.09 -29.23
CA LYS A 3 47.54 11.93 -28.88
C LYS A 3 46.67 11.66 -30.13
N LEU A 4 45.88 10.60 -30.20
CA LEU A 4 44.63 10.54 -29.44
C LEU A 4 44.04 9.12 -29.45
N VAL A 5 43.72 8.64 -28.26
CA VAL A 5 42.95 7.45 -27.94
C VAL A 5 41.49 7.67 -28.36
N PHE A 6 40.89 6.71 -29.07
CA PHE A 6 39.43 6.57 -29.11
C PHE A 6 39.08 5.11 -28.85
N MET A 7 38.96 4.78 -27.56
CA MET A 7 38.33 3.55 -27.11
C MET A 7 36.86 3.91 -26.82
N VAL A 8 35.97 3.52 -27.73
CA VAL A 8 34.53 3.69 -27.57
C VAL A 8 34.06 2.65 -26.56
N PHE A 9 33.88 3.07 -25.30
CA PHE A 9 33.07 2.32 -24.34
C PHE A 9 31.66 2.89 -24.36
N ALA A 10 30.78 2.26 -25.13
CA ALA A 10 29.34 2.44 -24.99
C ALA A 10 28.90 1.70 -23.71
N ALA A 11 28.92 2.39 -22.57
CA ALA A 11 28.25 1.91 -21.37
C ALA A 11 26.74 2.12 -21.53
N ILE A 12 26.06 1.09 -22.02
CA ILE A 12 24.60 1.00 -21.95
C ILE A 12 24.27 0.74 -20.47
N PHE A 13 24.10 1.82 -19.70
CA PHE A 13 23.38 1.73 -18.43
C PHE A 13 21.91 1.46 -18.77
N GLY A 14 21.57 0.18 -18.85
CA GLY A 14 20.20 -0.27 -18.73
C GLY A 14 19.72 0.08 -17.32
N PHE A 15 19.21 1.29 -17.15
CA PHE A 15 18.36 1.63 -16.01
C PHE A 15 17.06 0.86 -16.21
N SER A 16 17.04 -0.40 -15.75
CA SER A 16 15.78 -1.11 -15.52
C SER A 16 15.04 -0.32 -14.45
N PHE A 17 14.22 0.65 -14.87
CA PHE A 17 13.15 1.17 -14.02
C PHE A 17 12.19 0.00 -13.82
N ALA A 18 12.39 -0.74 -12.74
CA ALA A 18 11.31 -1.55 -12.18
C ALA A 18 10.19 -0.56 -11.83
N PHE A 19 9.21 -0.43 -12.71
CA PHE A 19 7.97 0.28 -12.43
C PHE A 19 7.21 -0.55 -11.40
N GLY A 20 7.52 -0.34 -10.12
CA GLY A 20 6.71 -0.83 -9.02
C GLY A 20 5.34 -0.16 -9.01
N ALA A 21 4.36 -0.85 -8.46
CA ALA A 21 3.04 -0.33 -8.18
C ALA A 21 3.07 1.01 -7.43
N GLU A 22 2.37 2.04 -7.90
CA GLU A 22 2.25 3.31 -7.16
C GLU A 22 1.16 3.22 -6.08
N PHE A 23 0.10 2.44 -6.33
CA PHE A 23 -1.08 2.37 -5.49
C PHE A 23 -1.42 0.93 -5.12
N CYS A 24 -1.89 0.72 -3.90
CA CYS A 24 -2.39 -0.58 -3.46
C CYS A 24 -3.65 -0.95 -4.25
N GLU A 25 -3.66 -2.13 -4.86
CA GLU A 25 -4.79 -2.62 -5.65
C GLU A 25 -6.10 -2.83 -4.87
N ILE A 26 -6.01 -3.00 -3.55
CA ILE A 26 -7.17 -3.25 -2.69
C ILE A 26 -7.88 -1.93 -2.37
N CYS A 27 -7.13 -0.92 -1.93
CA CYS A 27 -7.73 0.30 -1.39
C CYS A 27 -7.38 1.58 -2.16
N GLY A 28 -6.40 1.56 -3.06
CA GLY A 28 -5.98 2.71 -3.88
C GLY A 28 -5.11 3.72 -3.13
N MET A 29 -4.61 3.35 -1.95
CA MET A 29 -3.64 4.15 -1.18
C MET A 29 -2.27 4.12 -1.84
N ASN A 30 -1.51 5.22 -1.72
CA ASN A 30 -0.15 5.27 -2.24
C ASN A 30 0.78 4.38 -1.40
N LEU A 31 1.50 3.48 -2.06
CA LEU A 31 2.31 2.48 -1.38
C LEU A 31 3.52 3.09 -0.66
N GLU A 32 4.16 4.10 -1.25
CA GLU A 32 5.30 4.79 -0.63
C GLU A 32 4.88 5.58 0.62
N HIS A 33 3.75 6.27 0.58
CA HIS A 33 3.21 6.98 1.75
C HIS A 33 2.83 6.03 2.91
N HIS A 34 2.45 4.78 2.60
CA HIS A 34 2.06 3.77 3.57
C HIS A 34 3.10 2.66 3.74
N LYS A 35 4.34 2.89 3.30
CA LYS A 35 5.41 1.89 3.30
C LYS A 35 5.67 1.27 4.67
N LYS A 36 5.60 2.08 5.73
CA LYS A 36 5.87 1.67 7.11
C LYS A 36 4.92 0.62 7.68
N SER A 37 3.74 0.49 7.07
CA SER A 37 2.73 -0.52 7.42
C SER A 37 2.57 -1.59 6.35
N SER A 38 3.35 -1.53 5.27
CA SER A 38 3.11 -2.31 4.06
C SER A 38 3.64 -3.75 4.13
N HIS A 39 3.08 -4.60 3.27
CA HIS A 39 3.37 -6.03 3.18
C HIS A 39 3.52 -6.48 1.75
N GLU A 40 4.48 -7.37 1.52
CA GLU A 40 4.80 -7.92 0.20
C GLU A 40 4.71 -9.45 0.19
N LEU A 41 4.22 -10.05 -0.90
CA LEU A 41 4.42 -11.48 -1.16
C LEU A 41 5.90 -11.79 -1.39
N ILE A 42 6.35 -12.97 -0.95
CA ILE A 42 7.71 -13.43 -1.20
C ILE A 42 7.91 -13.72 -2.70
N ASP A 43 9.02 -13.24 -3.23
CA ASP A 43 9.42 -13.41 -4.64
C ASP A 43 9.43 -14.89 -5.04
N GLY A 44 8.75 -15.21 -6.14
CA GLY A 44 8.52 -16.58 -6.61
C GLY A 44 7.07 -17.07 -6.48
N GLU A 45 6.28 -16.44 -5.60
CA GLU A 45 4.82 -16.62 -5.54
C GLU A 45 4.03 -15.43 -6.09
N ALA A 46 4.71 -14.29 -6.28
CA ALA A 46 4.19 -13.17 -7.02
C ALA A 46 4.19 -13.50 -8.52
N ASN A 47 3.02 -13.63 -9.14
CA ASN A 47 2.94 -13.52 -10.59
C ASN A 47 3.38 -12.10 -10.97
N HIS A 48 4.25 -11.98 -11.98
CA HIS A 48 4.91 -10.72 -12.31
C HIS A 48 3.95 -9.51 -12.42
N GLY A 49 4.22 -8.48 -11.62
CA GLY A 49 3.62 -7.14 -11.68
C GLY A 49 2.55 -6.90 -10.62
N ASP A 50 2.72 -5.86 -9.79
CA ASP A 50 1.76 -5.22 -8.85
C ASP A 50 1.07 -6.13 -7.79
N GLU A 51 0.92 -7.42 -8.06
CA GLU A 51 0.20 -8.41 -7.26
C GLU A 51 0.93 -8.78 -5.96
N SER A 52 2.14 -8.30 -5.73
CA SER A 52 2.89 -8.61 -4.52
C SER A 52 2.70 -7.62 -3.38
N HIS A 53 2.35 -6.35 -3.62
CA HIS A 53 2.49 -5.29 -2.60
C HIS A 53 1.14 -4.72 -2.13
N THR A 54 0.97 -4.63 -0.82
CA THR A 54 -0.20 -4.01 -0.18
C THR A 54 0.22 -2.96 0.85
N CYS A 55 -0.59 -1.92 1.04
CA CYS A 55 -0.25 -0.82 1.95
C CYS A 55 -0.36 -1.18 3.44
N SER A 56 -1.01 -2.29 3.76
CA SER A 56 -1.26 -2.74 5.12
C SER A 56 -1.52 -4.24 5.19
N LEU A 57 -1.35 -4.80 6.38
CA LEU A 57 -1.72 -6.19 6.67
C LEU A 57 -3.19 -6.45 6.39
N HIS A 58 -4.05 -5.49 6.72
CA HIS A 58 -5.48 -5.53 6.40
C HIS A 58 -5.72 -5.75 4.91
N CYS A 59 -5.03 -5.01 4.04
CA CYS A 59 -5.14 -5.19 2.60
C CYS A 59 -4.52 -6.52 2.14
N ALA A 60 -3.42 -6.98 2.74
CA ALA A 60 -2.85 -8.30 2.46
C ALA A 60 -3.83 -9.43 2.81
N PHE A 61 -4.48 -9.34 3.96
CA PHE A 61 -5.45 -10.32 4.43
C PHE A 61 -6.72 -10.30 3.57
N GLU A 62 -7.23 -9.12 3.20
CA GLU A 62 -8.36 -9.00 2.26
C GLU A 62 -8.01 -9.61 0.90
N LYS A 63 -6.84 -9.25 0.34
CA LYS A 63 -6.33 -9.78 -0.93
C LYS A 63 -6.25 -11.31 -0.92
N SER A 64 -5.82 -11.89 0.19
CA SER A 64 -5.71 -13.33 0.37
C SER A 64 -7.06 -14.09 0.43
N GLY A 65 -8.19 -13.40 0.31
CA GLY A 65 -9.51 -13.99 0.53
C GLY A 65 -9.77 -14.33 2.01
N LYS A 66 -9.13 -13.62 2.95
CA LYS A 66 -9.12 -13.93 4.39
C LYS A 66 -8.50 -15.29 4.72
N SER A 67 -7.61 -15.80 3.86
CA SER A 67 -6.90 -17.08 4.01
C SER A 67 -5.39 -16.93 3.87
N MET A 68 -4.85 -15.82 4.37
CA MET A 68 -3.43 -15.48 4.28
C MET A 68 -2.57 -16.54 4.95
N ASP A 69 -1.59 -17.07 4.23
CA ASP A 69 -0.49 -17.85 4.81
C ASP A 69 0.70 -16.92 5.03
N ILE A 70 0.94 -16.56 6.29
CA ILE A 70 1.96 -15.58 6.70
C ILE A 70 3.39 -15.98 6.31
N SER A 71 3.65 -17.26 6.04
CA SER A 71 4.98 -17.71 5.61
C SER A 71 5.35 -17.24 4.21
N LYS A 72 4.36 -16.80 3.43
CA LYS A 72 4.50 -16.29 2.06
C LYS A 72 4.57 -14.77 1.98
N TYR A 73 4.55 -14.08 3.13
CA TYR A 73 4.54 -12.63 3.18
C TYR A 73 5.72 -12.08 3.96
N LYS A 74 6.14 -10.88 3.54
CA LYS A 74 7.10 -10.03 4.20
C LYS A 74 6.40 -8.78 4.74
N GLY A 75 6.84 -8.30 5.90
CA GLY A 75 6.46 -6.99 6.44
C GLY A 75 7.63 -6.00 6.35
N PHE A 76 7.32 -4.72 6.26
CA PHE A 76 8.33 -3.66 6.25
C PHE A 76 8.96 -3.46 7.63
N ASP A 77 10.25 -3.75 7.76
CA ASP A 77 11.02 -3.52 8.99
C ASP A 77 11.33 -2.02 9.14
N ASN A 78 10.74 -1.40 10.15
CA ASN A 78 10.80 0.05 10.38
C ASN A 78 12.18 0.54 10.88
N VAL A 79 13.15 -0.37 11.05
CA VAL A 79 14.53 -0.05 11.42
C VAL A 79 15.44 -0.14 10.20
N SER A 80 15.50 -1.31 9.55
CA SER A 80 16.38 -1.50 8.39
C SER A 80 15.85 -0.85 7.11
N GLY A 81 14.55 -0.60 7.01
CA GLY A 81 13.91 -0.09 5.81
C GLY A 81 13.73 -1.14 4.71
N GLU A 82 13.82 -2.42 5.07
CA GLU A 82 13.72 -3.57 4.17
C GLU A 82 12.50 -4.44 4.51
N PHE A 83 12.02 -5.21 3.54
CA PHE A 83 10.99 -6.22 3.77
C PHE A 83 11.60 -7.51 4.32
N ARG A 84 11.05 -8.04 5.41
CA ARG A 84 11.48 -9.30 6.04
C ARG A 84 10.29 -10.23 6.27
N SER A 85 10.54 -11.53 6.32
CA SER A 85 9.49 -12.53 6.60
C SER A 85 8.64 -12.12 7.79
N ILE A 86 7.31 -12.16 7.67
CA ILE A 86 6.41 -11.84 8.77
C ILE A 86 6.73 -12.67 10.00
N THR A 87 7.08 -13.95 9.83
CA THR A 87 7.35 -14.89 10.94
C THR A 87 8.54 -14.49 11.81
N ASP A 88 9.43 -13.66 11.28
CA ASP A 88 10.68 -13.26 11.93
C ASP A 88 10.59 -11.84 12.52
N LEU A 89 9.42 -11.20 12.43
CA LEU A 89 9.18 -9.84 12.87
C LEU A 89 8.47 -9.79 14.23
N PHE A 90 8.64 -8.67 14.91
CA PHE A 90 7.86 -8.25 16.07
C PHE A 90 7.01 -7.05 15.66
N TYR A 91 5.74 -7.05 16.05
CA TYR A 91 4.81 -5.99 15.70
C TYR A 91 4.43 -5.17 16.93
N VAL A 92 4.56 -3.84 16.84
CA VAL A 92 3.96 -2.92 17.80
C VAL A 92 2.58 -2.52 17.32
N ILE A 93 1.58 -2.88 18.11
CA ILE A 93 0.16 -2.69 17.83
C ILE A 93 -0.40 -1.56 18.70
N GLY A 94 -1.18 -0.66 18.10
CA GLY A 94 -1.92 0.38 18.82
C GLY A 94 -1.03 1.48 19.42
N SER A 95 0.08 1.80 18.76
CA SER A 95 0.90 2.96 19.11
C SER A 95 0.17 4.28 18.81
N SER A 96 0.66 5.37 19.40
CA SER A 96 0.20 6.74 19.09
C SER A 96 0.56 7.22 17.69
N LYS A 97 1.45 6.51 16.96
CA LYS A 97 1.81 6.85 15.59
C LYS A 97 0.71 6.38 14.64
N LYS A 98 0.26 7.28 13.78
CA LYS A 98 -0.70 6.92 12.73
C LYS A 98 -0.07 5.94 11.76
N SER A 99 -0.78 4.86 11.46
CA SER A 99 -0.46 3.88 10.43
C SER A 99 -1.52 3.95 9.31
N ALA A 100 -1.76 2.85 8.61
CA ALA A 100 -2.87 2.68 7.68
C ALA A 100 -4.24 2.91 8.35
N MET A 101 -5.31 2.94 7.55
CA MET A 101 -6.69 3.29 7.94
C MET A 101 -7.39 2.30 8.89
N THR A 102 -6.64 1.44 9.59
CA THR A 102 -7.12 0.44 10.57
C THR A 102 -7.38 1.08 11.93
N SER A 103 -8.13 0.39 12.80
CA SER A 103 -8.46 0.89 14.14
C SER A 103 -7.25 1.02 15.06
N GLU A 104 -6.26 0.14 14.88
CA GLU A 104 -4.99 0.17 15.59
C GLU A 104 -3.83 0.27 14.61
N SER A 105 -2.78 1.00 15.00
CA SER A 105 -1.57 1.12 14.20
C SER A 105 -0.75 -0.17 14.26
N GLU A 106 -0.10 -0.53 13.16
CA GLU A 106 0.78 -1.70 13.11
C GLU A 106 2.13 -1.28 12.52
N PHE A 107 3.22 -1.55 13.25
CA PHE A 107 4.60 -1.31 12.81
C PHE A 107 5.45 -2.54 13.12
N ALA A 108 6.20 -3.03 12.14
CA ALA A 108 7.03 -4.22 12.26
C ALA A 108 8.50 -3.89 12.50
N PHE A 109 9.18 -4.75 13.26
CA PHE A 109 10.57 -4.62 13.69
C PHE A 109 11.27 -5.97 13.63
N SER A 110 12.51 -6.01 13.12
CA SER A 110 13.33 -7.24 13.04
C SER A 110 13.81 -7.77 14.39
N THR A 111 13.78 -6.96 15.45
CA THR A 111 14.20 -7.40 16.79
C THR A 111 13.21 -6.94 17.86
N ARG A 112 13.08 -7.75 18.91
CA ARG A 112 12.25 -7.42 20.08
C ARG A 112 12.72 -6.14 20.76
N ALA A 113 14.03 -5.91 20.84
CA ALA A 113 14.60 -4.72 21.47
C ALA A 113 14.19 -3.42 20.76
N GLU A 114 14.16 -3.40 19.43
CA GLU A 114 13.69 -2.23 18.67
C GLU A 114 12.18 -2.03 18.78
N ALA A 115 11.40 -3.11 18.82
CA ALA A 115 9.97 -3.03 19.10
C ALA A 115 9.71 -2.46 20.51
N GLU A 116 10.46 -2.89 21.53
CA GLU A 116 10.38 -2.38 22.91
C GLU A 116 10.74 -0.90 22.99
N LYS A 117 11.80 -0.49 22.28
CA LYS A 117 12.19 0.92 22.20
C LYS A 117 11.08 1.77 21.57
N PHE A 118 10.54 1.34 20.44
CA PHE A 118 9.44 2.05 19.79
C PHE A 118 8.19 2.11 20.67
N ALA A 119 7.81 1.00 21.31
CA ALA A 119 6.66 0.93 22.19
C ALA A 119 6.84 1.82 23.44
N LYS A 120 8.05 1.91 23.99
CA LYS A 120 8.35 2.79 25.13
C LYS A 120 8.13 4.27 24.78
N GLU A 121 8.50 4.68 23.58
CA GLU A 121 8.37 6.07 23.12
C GLU A 121 6.95 6.42 22.65
N ASN A 122 6.26 5.46 22.04
CA ASN A 122 5.03 5.71 21.28
C ASN A 122 3.80 5.02 21.86
N GLY A 123 3.96 4.20 22.90
CA GLY A 123 2.94 3.29 23.40
C GLY A 123 2.71 2.10 22.46
N GLY A 124 1.66 1.33 22.76
CA GLY A 124 1.30 0.11 22.06
C GLY A 124 1.81 -1.15 22.75
N ARG A 125 1.38 -2.30 22.24
CA ARG A 125 1.76 -3.63 22.72
C ARG A 125 2.55 -4.37 21.66
N ILE A 126 3.45 -5.25 22.10
CA ILE A 126 4.26 -6.06 21.18
C ILE A 126 3.61 -7.44 21.05
N ILE A 127 3.47 -7.90 19.82
CA ILE A 127 3.14 -9.29 19.49
C ILE A 127 4.19 -9.86 18.54
N GLU A 128 4.33 -11.17 18.52
CA GLU A 128 5.19 -11.85 17.56
C GLU A 128 4.52 -11.96 16.19
N GLY A 129 5.31 -11.98 15.13
CA GLY A 129 4.79 -12.09 13.77
C GLY A 129 3.98 -13.36 13.52
N LYS A 130 4.25 -14.44 14.25
CA LYS A 130 3.42 -15.67 14.21
C LYS A 130 1.98 -15.47 14.72
N GLU A 131 1.76 -14.45 15.55
CA GLU A 131 0.45 -14.14 16.16
C GLU A 131 -0.34 -13.11 15.34
N ILE A 132 0.30 -12.50 14.33
CA ILE A 132 -0.25 -11.34 13.61
C ILE A 132 -1.51 -11.68 12.81
N LEU A 133 -1.61 -12.90 12.29
CA LEU A 133 -2.75 -13.34 11.50
C LEU A 133 -4.01 -13.49 12.36
N GLU A 134 -3.85 -14.08 13.55
CA GLU A 134 -4.95 -14.22 14.50
C GLU A 134 -5.42 -12.83 14.97
N TYR A 135 -4.46 -11.92 15.19
CA TYR A 135 -4.76 -10.54 15.52
C TYR A 135 -5.55 -9.84 14.40
N GLU A 136 -5.08 -9.87 13.14
CA GLU A 136 -5.79 -9.25 12.02
C GLU A 136 -7.18 -9.86 11.84
N SER A 137 -7.29 -11.18 11.86
CA SER A 137 -8.55 -11.90 11.67
C SER A 137 -9.63 -11.48 12.66
N LYS A 138 -9.25 -11.26 13.93
CA LYS A 138 -10.20 -10.86 15.00
C LYS A 138 -10.77 -9.46 14.79
N LYS A 139 -10.01 -8.53 14.22
CA LYS A 139 -10.43 -7.15 14.02
C LYS A 139 -10.94 -6.85 12.60
N PHE A 140 -10.65 -7.73 11.65
CA PHE A 140 -10.85 -7.47 10.22
C PHE A 140 -12.26 -6.97 9.88
N ASP A 141 -13.31 -7.60 10.40
CA ASP A 141 -14.69 -7.21 10.06
C ASP A 141 -15.06 -5.84 10.65
N ALA A 142 -14.57 -5.51 11.85
CA ALA A 142 -14.77 -4.21 12.47
C ALA A 142 -14.02 -3.10 11.71
N ASP A 143 -12.76 -3.36 11.35
CA ASP A 143 -11.94 -2.47 10.53
C ASP A 143 -12.57 -2.28 9.15
N SER A 144 -13.00 -3.35 8.49
CA SER A 144 -13.67 -3.31 7.19
C SER A 144 -14.92 -2.42 7.22
N LYS A 145 -15.74 -2.56 8.27
CA LYS A 145 -16.93 -1.72 8.46
C LYS A 145 -16.56 -0.25 8.62
N MET A 146 -15.57 0.05 9.45
CA MET A 146 -15.09 1.41 9.66
C MET A 146 -14.49 2.01 8.37
N ILE A 147 -13.65 1.26 7.67
CA ILE A 147 -13.02 1.65 6.40
C ILE A 147 -14.11 1.95 5.36
N LYS A 148 -15.11 1.08 5.22
CA LYS A 148 -16.25 1.30 4.31
C LYS A 148 -16.99 2.61 4.63
N GLN A 149 -17.24 2.90 5.91
CA GLN A 149 -17.87 4.16 6.32
C GLN A 149 -17.00 5.38 6.01
N ASN A 150 -15.69 5.28 6.23
CA ASN A 150 -14.73 6.35 5.93
C ASN A 150 -14.62 6.58 4.41
N ARG A 151 -14.62 5.51 3.61
CA ARG A 151 -14.64 5.56 2.14
C ARG A 151 -15.92 6.19 1.62
N ALA A 152 -17.08 5.86 2.19
CA ALA A 152 -18.35 6.49 1.81
C ALA A 152 -18.32 8.02 2.00
N LYS A 153 -17.76 8.50 3.12
CA LYS A 153 -17.55 9.94 3.35
C LYS A 153 -16.56 10.55 2.35
N MET A 154 -15.48 9.84 2.05
CA MET A 154 -14.49 10.25 1.05
C MET A 154 -15.10 10.34 -0.35
N ALA A 155 -15.95 9.39 -0.73
CA ALA A 155 -16.63 9.34 -2.01
C ALA A 155 -17.54 10.56 -2.23
N LEU A 156 -18.18 11.09 -1.18
CA LEU A 156 -18.94 12.35 -1.28
C LEU A 156 -18.04 13.54 -1.67
N THR A 157 -16.81 13.56 -1.15
CA THR A 157 -15.81 14.57 -1.54
C THR A 157 -15.32 14.32 -2.97
N GLY A 158 -15.05 13.05 -3.31
CA GLY A 158 -14.64 12.62 -4.64
C GLY A 158 -15.63 12.99 -5.73
N LYS A 159 -16.94 12.84 -5.46
CA LYS A 159 -18.01 13.25 -6.37
C LYS A 159 -17.90 14.74 -6.73
N LYS A 160 -17.81 15.61 -5.72
CA LYS A 160 -17.72 17.07 -5.92
C LYS A 160 -16.48 17.45 -6.71
N ILE A 161 -15.34 16.84 -6.38
CA ILE A 161 -14.09 17.07 -7.11
C ILE A 161 -14.21 16.61 -8.56
N ALA A 162 -14.81 15.44 -8.80
CA ALA A 162 -14.97 14.91 -10.15
C ALA A 162 -15.85 15.78 -11.03
N GLU A 163 -16.97 16.28 -10.49
CA GLU A 163 -17.90 17.18 -11.21
C GLU A 163 -17.25 18.51 -11.61
N GLU A 164 -16.29 19.01 -10.82
CA GLU A 164 -15.65 20.31 -11.05
C GLU A 164 -14.35 20.21 -11.85
N TYR A 165 -13.57 19.15 -11.65
CA TYR A 165 -12.17 19.09 -12.10
C TYR A 165 -11.85 17.93 -13.05
N CYS A 166 -12.80 17.04 -13.34
CA CYS A 166 -12.53 15.82 -14.10
C CYS A 166 -13.49 15.57 -15.26
N GLU A 167 -13.07 14.72 -16.20
CA GLU A 167 -13.86 14.22 -17.32
C GLU A 167 -14.74 13.04 -16.86
N VAL A 168 -15.89 13.35 -16.24
CA VAL A 168 -16.76 12.35 -15.57
C VAL A 168 -17.11 11.15 -16.47
N GLU A 169 -17.55 11.37 -17.71
CA GLU A 169 -17.93 10.27 -18.62
C GLU A 169 -16.75 9.34 -18.95
N ALA A 170 -15.54 9.89 -19.07
CA ALA A 170 -14.34 9.10 -19.30
C ALA A 170 -14.03 8.25 -18.05
N LEU A 171 -14.12 8.85 -16.86
CA LEU A 171 -13.90 8.15 -15.59
C LEU A 171 -14.91 7.02 -15.35
N GLU A 172 -16.19 7.20 -15.71
CA GLU A 172 -17.19 6.13 -15.59
C GLU A 172 -16.89 4.92 -16.48
N LYS A 173 -16.37 5.15 -17.69
CA LYS A 173 -15.92 4.07 -18.58
C LYS A 173 -14.68 3.38 -18.01
N LEU A 174 -13.68 4.16 -17.61
CA LEU A 174 -12.45 3.65 -17.03
C LEU A 174 -12.67 2.81 -15.77
N ALA A 175 -13.64 3.17 -14.93
CA ALA A 175 -13.96 2.43 -13.71
C ALA A 175 -14.50 1.02 -14.03
N LYS A 176 -15.27 0.87 -15.12
CA LYS A 176 -15.79 -0.43 -15.58
C LYS A 176 -14.69 -1.29 -16.20
N ASP A 177 -13.77 -0.66 -16.92
CA ASP A 177 -12.68 -1.34 -17.64
C ASP A 177 -11.47 -1.69 -16.76
N SER A 178 -11.43 -1.20 -15.52
CA SER A 178 -10.30 -1.42 -14.61
C SER A 178 -10.55 -2.62 -13.69
N SER A 179 -9.56 -3.52 -13.61
CA SER A 179 -9.64 -4.73 -12.78
C SER A 179 -9.48 -4.45 -11.29
N ASN A 180 -8.73 -3.41 -10.91
CA ASN A 180 -8.59 -2.97 -9.51
C ASN A 180 -8.53 -1.42 -9.40
N VAL A 181 -8.65 -0.89 -8.16
CA VAL A 181 -8.69 0.56 -7.93
C VAL A 181 -7.35 1.25 -8.22
N ALA A 182 -6.23 0.53 -8.12
CA ALA A 182 -4.92 1.06 -8.46
C ALA A 182 -4.82 1.38 -9.95
N ILE A 183 -5.20 0.44 -10.82
CA ILE A 183 -5.25 0.62 -12.27
C ILE A 183 -6.20 1.77 -12.64
N PHE A 184 -7.38 1.80 -12.02
CA PHE A 184 -8.32 2.90 -12.24
C PHE A 184 -7.69 4.25 -11.87
N LYS A 185 -7.11 4.36 -10.68
CA LYS A 185 -6.50 5.59 -10.15
C LYS A 185 -5.36 6.09 -11.03
N THR A 186 -4.50 5.19 -11.51
CA THR A 186 -3.41 5.51 -12.43
C THR A 186 -3.94 6.13 -13.72
N LYS A 187 -5.00 5.57 -14.31
CA LYS A 187 -5.63 6.12 -15.53
C LYS A 187 -6.37 7.43 -15.25
N ALA A 188 -7.09 7.51 -14.12
CA ALA A 188 -7.89 8.67 -13.74
C ALA A 188 -7.06 9.96 -13.62
N LYS A 189 -5.77 9.87 -13.30
CA LYS A 189 -4.84 11.02 -13.23
C LYS A 189 -4.80 11.82 -14.54
N GLY A 190 -4.93 11.16 -15.70
CA GLY A 190 -4.96 11.81 -17.01
C GLY A 190 -6.26 12.54 -17.35
N HIS A 191 -7.32 12.30 -16.57
CA HIS A 191 -8.68 12.80 -16.81
C HIS A 191 -9.13 13.82 -15.77
N CYS A 192 -8.22 14.30 -14.91
CA CYS A 192 -8.47 15.31 -13.90
C CYS A 192 -7.41 16.41 -13.97
N LYS A 193 -7.81 17.66 -13.73
CA LYS A 193 -6.91 18.83 -13.74
C LYS A 193 -6.94 19.53 -12.38
N ASN A 194 -5.80 20.03 -11.92
CA ASN A 194 -5.68 20.84 -10.70
C ASN A 194 -6.12 20.14 -9.41
N ILE A 195 -5.94 18.82 -9.30
CA ILE A 195 -6.20 18.06 -8.07
C ILE A 195 -4.90 17.49 -7.49
N ASP A 196 -4.81 17.44 -6.16
CA ASP A 196 -3.70 16.82 -5.46
C ASP A 196 -3.90 15.29 -5.32
N GLY A 197 -2.93 14.60 -4.72
CA GLY A 197 -3.01 13.14 -4.53
C GLY A 197 -4.18 12.69 -3.66
N LYS A 198 -4.62 13.53 -2.71
CA LYS A 198 -5.78 13.25 -1.84
C LYS A 198 -7.08 13.40 -2.61
N GLY A 199 -7.21 14.45 -3.42
CA GLY A 199 -8.32 14.67 -4.32
C GLY A 199 -8.44 13.55 -5.35
N LEU A 200 -7.31 13.15 -5.96
CA LEU A 200 -7.29 12.00 -6.87
C LEU A 200 -7.74 10.72 -6.17
N HIS A 201 -7.25 10.44 -4.95
CA HIS A 201 -7.72 9.29 -4.18
C HIS A 201 -9.23 9.36 -3.90
N ALA A 202 -9.75 10.52 -3.52
CA ALA A 202 -11.18 10.70 -3.26
C ALA A 202 -12.04 10.43 -4.51
N VAL A 203 -11.63 10.97 -5.67
CA VAL A 203 -12.23 10.68 -6.98
C VAL A 203 -12.15 9.19 -7.28
N SER A 204 -11.00 8.56 -7.02
CA SER A 204 -10.83 7.13 -7.21
C SER A 204 -11.83 6.30 -6.42
N ILE A 205 -11.99 6.62 -5.12
CA ILE A 205 -12.96 5.93 -4.25
C ILE A 205 -14.39 6.14 -4.76
N TYR A 206 -14.75 7.35 -5.17
CA TYR A 206 -16.11 7.65 -5.64
C TYR A 206 -16.55 6.76 -6.81
N PHE A 207 -15.73 6.67 -7.86
CA PHE A 207 -16.09 5.85 -9.02
C PHE A 207 -15.89 4.36 -8.76
N TRP A 208 -14.85 3.98 -8.01
CA TRP A 208 -14.57 2.57 -7.73
C TRP A 208 -15.64 1.91 -6.87
N ASP A 209 -16.10 2.59 -5.81
CA ASP A 209 -17.09 2.02 -4.88
C ASP A 209 -18.53 2.14 -5.39
N LYS A 210 -18.78 2.94 -6.45
CA LYS A 210 -20.10 3.08 -7.11
C LYS A 210 -20.38 1.96 -8.11
N ARG A 211 -19.34 1.26 -8.59
CA ARG A 211 -19.42 0.34 -9.72
C ARG A 211 -20.30 -0.89 -9.46
#